data_AF-A0A947VPH2-F1
#
_entry.id   AF-A0A947VPH2-F1
#
_cell.length_a   1.000
_cell.length_b   1.000
_cell.length_c   1.000
_cell.angle_alpha   90.00
_cell.angle_beta   90.00
_cell.angle_gamma   90.00
#
_symmetry.space_group_name_H-M   'P 1'
#
loop_
_entity.id
_entity.type
_entity.pdbx_description
1 polymer ?
#
loop_
_entity_poly.entity_id
_entity_poly.type
_entity_poly.pdbx_seq_one_letter_code
_entity_poly.pdbx_strand_id
1 'polypeptide(L)'
;MPIWPFRSLDRPSARGDCGKGLCIPDPNAPGRLKVKFFGLFEADYLIFGLDADTYSWALVGNDSRGYLWFLSRTPAVDEALLERMKAMAAAQGYDLSGLYRVPQKERKQ
;
A
#
# COMPACT_ATOMS: atom_id res chain seq x y z
N MET A 1 5.18 -2.08 -54.06
CA MET A 1 6.31 -1.95 -53.10
C MET A 1 6.44 -0.46 -52.78
N PRO A 2 6.33 -0.05 -51.51
CA PRO A 2 7.43 -0.26 -50.56
C PRO A 2 7.06 -1.18 -49.40
N ILE A 3 8.12 -1.79 -48.89
CA ILE A 3 8.23 -2.82 -47.86
C ILE A 3 8.72 -2.15 -46.58
N TRP A 4 7.96 -2.27 -45.48
CA TRP A 4 8.46 -1.94 -44.14
C TRP A 4 8.63 -3.26 -43.36
N PRO A 5 9.78 -3.50 -42.71
CA PRO A 5 10.04 -4.76 -42.01
C PRO A 5 9.42 -4.73 -40.61
N PHE A 6 8.59 -5.72 -40.33
CA PHE A 6 8.12 -6.07 -38.99
C PHE A 6 9.32 -6.59 -38.19
N ARG A 7 9.90 -5.76 -37.31
CA ARG A 7 10.94 -6.19 -36.38
C ARG A 7 10.29 -6.71 -35.11
N SER A 8 10.35 -8.02 -34.93
CA SER A 8 10.09 -8.73 -33.68
C SER A 8 10.74 -7.98 -32.52
N LEU A 9 9.93 -7.61 -31.53
CA LEU A 9 10.38 -7.11 -30.23
C LEU A 9 10.53 -8.29 -29.28
N ASP A 10 11.46 -9.19 -29.59
CA ASP A 10 12.13 -9.96 -28.54
C ASP A 10 13.06 -8.98 -27.80
N ARG A 11 12.65 -8.53 -26.61
CA ARG A 11 13.52 -7.79 -25.70
C ARG A 11 13.78 -8.65 -24.46
N PRO A 12 15.06 -8.86 -24.07
CA PRO A 12 15.43 -9.78 -23.01
C PRO A 12 15.01 -9.28 -21.62
N SER A 13 14.81 -10.30 -20.78
CA SER A 13 14.66 -10.32 -19.32
C SER A 13 15.35 -9.19 -18.55
N ALA A 14 14.59 -8.66 -17.58
CA ALA A 14 15.00 -8.10 -16.30
C ALA A 14 16.13 -7.06 -16.27
N ARG A 15 15.73 -5.79 -16.31
CA ARG A 15 16.32 -4.71 -15.49
C ARG A 15 15.22 -3.68 -15.27
N GLY A 16 14.75 -3.54 -14.03
CA GLY A 16 13.78 -2.52 -13.65
C GLY A 16 14.40 -1.14 -13.80
N ASP A 17 13.98 -0.42 -14.83
CA ASP A 17 14.40 0.94 -15.14
C ASP A 17 13.35 1.90 -14.54
N CYS A 18 13.67 2.59 -13.42
CA CYS A 18 12.85 3.70 -12.92
C CYS A 18 13.10 4.94 -13.80
N GLY A 19 12.46 4.97 -14.97
CA GLY A 19 12.38 6.14 -15.82
C GLY A 19 11.23 7.07 -15.39
N LYS A 20 11.58 8.32 -15.04
CA LYS A 20 10.73 9.54 -15.11
C LYS A 20 9.22 9.32 -14.87
N GLY A 21 8.85 8.97 -13.65
CA GLY A 21 7.47 9.04 -13.18
C GLY A 21 6.79 7.68 -13.07
N LEU A 22 6.66 7.25 -11.81
CA LEU A 22 5.99 6.04 -11.34
C LEU A 22 6.78 4.73 -11.57
N CYS A 23 7.55 4.33 -10.55
CA CYS A 23 8.16 3.01 -10.49
C CYS A 23 7.04 1.95 -10.43
N ILE A 24 7.09 1.01 -11.36
CA ILE A 24 6.18 -0.15 -11.41
C ILE A 24 6.46 -0.99 -10.15
N PRO A 25 5.44 -1.39 -9.36
CA PRO A 25 5.63 -2.27 -8.22
C PRO A 25 6.31 -3.57 -8.67
N ASP A 26 7.29 -4.05 -7.90
CA ASP A 26 7.93 -5.33 -8.18
C ASP A 26 6.86 -6.45 -8.21
N PRO A 27 6.72 -7.19 -9.33
CA PRO A 27 5.75 -8.28 -9.41
C PRO A 27 6.00 -9.40 -8.39
N ASN A 28 7.21 -9.51 -7.83
CA ASN A 28 7.54 -10.45 -6.77
C ASN A 28 7.21 -9.93 -5.35
N ALA A 29 6.83 -8.66 -5.21
CA ALA A 29 6.42 -8.06 -3.94
C ALA A 29 5.14 -7.22 -4.09
N PRO A 30 4.01 -7.86 -4.45
CA PRO A 30 2.72 -7.17 -4.57
C PRO A 30 2.36 -6.49 -3.25
N GLY A 31 2.06 -5.19 -3.28
CA GLY A 31 1.67 -4.41 -2.10
C GLY A 31 2.74 -3.47 -1.53
N ARG A 32 3.93 -3.38 -2.15
CA ARG A 32 4.93 -2.34 -1.85
C ARG A 32 4.83 -1.20 -2.87
N LEU A 33 4.22 -0.10 -2.46
CA LEU A 33 4.14 1.12 -3.27
C LEU A 33 4.97 2.24 -2.63
N LYS A 34 5.49 3.16 -3.45
CA LYS A 34 6.04 4.42 -2.98
C LYS A 34 5.05 5.54 -3.29
N VAL A 35 4.58 6.22 -2.27
CA VAL A 35 3.58 7.30 -2.41
C VAL A 35 4.23 8.62 -2.06
N LYS A 36 3.98 9.63 -2.90
CA LYS A 36 4.44 11.00 -2.68
C LYS A 36 3.26 11.85 -2.23
N PHE A 37 3.26 12.26 -0.96
CA PHE A 37 2.27 13.19 -0.46
C PHE A 37 2.66 14.60 -0.93
N PHE A 38 1.79 15.23 -1.73
CA PHE A 38 2.03 16.48 -2.44
C PHE A 38 2.75 17.53 -1.56
N GLY A 39 4.07 17.65 -1.76
CA GLY A 39 4.91 18.72 -1.21
C GLY A 39 5.54 18.50 0.17
N LEU A 40 5.34 17.38 0.87
CA LEU A 40 5.82 17.25 2.25
C LEU A 40 6.67 16.00 2.54
N PHE A 41 6.37 14.82 1.98
CA PHE A 41 7.22 13.63 2.17
C PHE A 41 6.88 12.49 1.19
N GLU A 42 7.86 11.62 0.97
CA GLU A 42 7.71 10.32 0.32
C GLU A 42 7.65 9.25 1.42
N ALA A 43 6.65 8.37 1.34
CA ALA A 43 6.50 7.27 2.29
C ALA A 43 6.39 5.94 1.55
N ASP A 44 7.06 4.93 2.10
CA ASP A 44 6.79 3.55 1.71
C ASP A 44 5.37 3.19 2.19
N TYR A 45 4.61 2.60 1.28
CA TYR A 45 3.25 2.16 1.47
C TYR A 45 3.24 0.64 1.33
N LEU A 46 3.47 -0.03 2.46
CA LEU A 46 3.56 -1.48 2.53
C LEU A 46 2.28 -2.03 3.15
N ILE A 47 1.52 -2.77 2.36
CA ILE A 47 0.32 -3.47 2.82
C ILE A 47 0.76 -4.82 3.42
N PHE A 48 0.59 -5.02 4.72
CA PHE A 48 0.95 -6.27 5.40
C PHE A 48 -0.24 -7.00 6.03
N GLY A 49 -1.41 -6.37 6.07
CA GLY A 49 -2.66 -7.00 6.49
C GLY A 49 -3.81 -6.48 5.65
N LEU A 50 -4.68 -7.38 5.22
CA LEU A 50 -5.77 -7.08 4.30
C LEU A 50 -6.88 -8.11 4.52
N ASP A 51 -8.12 -7.65 4.37
CA ASP A 51 -9.27 -8.52 4.17
C ASP A 51 -9.23 -9.20 2.80
N ALA A 52 -8.94 -10.50 2.75
CA ALA A 52 -8.78 -11.23 1.49
C ALA A 52 -10.08 -11.34 0.67
N ASP A 53 -11.23 -11.32 1.34
CA ASP A 53 -12.52 -11.59 0.70
C ASP A 53 -13.13 -10.31 0.10
N THR A 54 -13.27 -9.26 0.91
CA THR A 54 -14.03 -8.05 0.52
C THR A 54 -13.18 -6.80 0.39
N TYR A 55 -11.91 -6.87 0.80
CA TYR A 55 -10.99 -5.72 0.84
C TYR A 55 -11.57 -4.56 1.65
N SER A 56 -12.36 -4.88 2.69
CA SER A 56 -13.05 -3.88 3.50
C SER A 56 -12.11 -3.12 4.43
N TRP A 57 -10.99 -3.73 4.82
CA TRP A 57 -9.97 -3.13 5.67
C TRP A 57 -8.56 -3.46 5.18
N ALA A 58 -7.61 -2.58 5.49
CA ALA A 58 -6.20 -2.77 5.21
C ALA A 58 -5.31 -2.17 6.32
N LEU A 59 -4.17 -2.81 6.54
CA LEU A 59 -3.08 -2.38 7.39
C LEU A 59 -1.92 -1.95 6.50
N VAL A 60 -1.53 -0.69 6.64
CA VAL A 60 -0.46 -0.09 5.85
C VAL A 60 0.60 0.45 6.79
N GLY A 61 1.85 0.18 6.49
CA GLY A 61 2.97 0.77 7.21
C GLY A 61 4.19 0.95 6.32
N ASN A 62 5.35 1.08 6.95
CA ASN A 62 6.64 1.23 6.28
C ASN A 62 7.69 0.24 6.84
N ASP A 63 8.75 -0.01 6.08
CA ASP A 63 9.84 -0.91 6.51
C ASP A 63 10.49 -0.44 7.82
N SER A 64 10.62 0.88 8.01
CA SER A 64 11.20 1.48 9.22
C SER A 64 10.28 1.47 10.45
N ARG A 65 9.04 0.98 10.32
CA ARG A 65 8.02 0.88 11.38
C ARG A 65 7.65 2.19 12.09
N GLY A 66 8.05 3.32 11.52
CA GLY A 66 7.75 4.65 12.03
C GLY A 66 6.35 5.15 11.66
N TYR A 67 5.69 4.51 10.70
CA TYR A 67 4.33 4.88 10.28
C TYR A 67 3.43 3.67 10.18
N LEU A 68 2.22 3.82 10.70
CA LEU A 68 1.17 2.79 10.69
C LEU A 68 -0.20 3.45 10.45
N TRP A 69 -0.95 2.91 9.50
CA TRP A 69 -2.30 3.34 9.17
C TRP A 69 -3.25 2.15 9.13
N PHE A 70 -4.38 2.32 9.82
CA PHE A 70 -5.54 1.43 9.75
C PHE A 70 -6.54 2.06 8.80
N LEU A 71 -6.80 1.38 7.68
CA LEU A 71 -7.71 1.86 6.64
C LEU A 71 -8.93 0.96 6.59
N SER A 72 -10.12 1.55 6.45
CA SER A 72 -11.37 0.83 6.27
C SER A 72 -12.23 1.55 5.23
N ARG A 73 -13.01 0.78 4.45
CA ARG A 73 -14.03 1.30 3.53
C ARG A 73 -15.23 1.88 4.26
N THR A 74 -15.44 1.48 5.51
CA THR A 74 -16.49 2.01 6.39
C THR A 74 -15.91 2.99 7.42
N PRO A 75 -16.67 4.04 7.79
CA PRO A 75 -16.22 5.03 8.78
C PRO A 75 -16.13 4.46 10.20
N ALA A 76 -16.91 3.41 10.49
CA ALA A 76 -16.86 2.67 11.73
C ALA A 76 -16.36 1.24 11.47
N VAL A 77 -15.51 0.76 12.37
CA VAL A 77 -15.04 -0.63 12.45
C VAL A 77 -15.44 -1.19 13.81
N ASP A 78 -15.72 -2.49 13.85
CA ASP A 78 -15.94 -3.22 15.11
C ASP A 78 -14.68 -3.12 15.98
N GLU A 79 -14.87 -2.95 17.29
CA GLU A 79 -13.77 -2.92 18.25
C GLU A 79 -12.98 -4.24 18.25
N ALA A 80 -13.65 -5.38 18.04
CA ALA A 80 -12.99 -6.68 17.91
C ALA A 80 -12.05 -6.73 16.70
N LEU A 81 -12.47 -6.14 15.57
CA LEU A 81 -11.63 -6.03 14.39
C LEU A 81 -10.45 -5.09 14.64
N LEU A 82 -10.68 -3.95 15.31
CA LEU A 82 -9.63 -3.00 15.65
C LEU A 82 -8.56 -3.64 16.55
N GLU A 83 -8.96 -4.38 17.58
CA GLU A 83 -8.03 -5.12 18.45
C GLU A 83 -7.26 -6.19 17.69
N ARG A 84 -7.91 -6.92 16.77
CA ARG A 84 -7.22 -7.87 15.89
C ARG A 84 -6.17 -7.16 15.03
N MET A 85 -6.50 -6.00 14.46
CA MET A 85 -5.55 -5.23 13.65
C MET A 85 -4.38 -4.71 14.49
N LYS A 86 -4.63 -4.23 15.72
CA LYS A 86 -3.58 -3.84 16.67
C LYS A 86 -2.66 -5.01 17.00
N ALA A 87 -3.21 -6.19 17.28
CA ALA A 87 -2.42 -7.38 17.54
C ALA A 87 -1.53 -7.77 16.35
N MET A 88 -2.05 -7.68 15.11
CA MET A 88 -1.26 -7.91 13.90
C MET A 88 -0.11 -6.90 13.76
N ALA A 89 -0.36 -5.62 14.01
CA ALA A 89 0.68 -4.58 13.97
C ALA A 89 1.73 -4.78 15.08
N ALA A 90 1.32 -5.12 16.30
CA ALA A 90 2.23 -5.41 17.41
C ALA A 90 3.10 -6.64 17.13
N ALA A 91 2.53 -7.70 16.54
CA ALA A 91 3.29 -8.90 16.12
C ALA A 91 4.33 -8.57 15.03
N GLN A 92 4.03 -7.60 14.17
CA GLN A 92 4.97 -7.03 13.21
C GLN A 92 5.95 -6.03 13.84
N GLY A 93 5.92 -5.84 15.17
CA GLY A 93 6.83 -5.01 15.96
C GLY A 93 6.69 -3.51 15.72
N TYR A 94 5.48 -3.03 15.40
CA TYR A 94 5.14 -1.61 15.44
C TYR A 94 4.85 -1.17 16.88
N ASP A 95 5.25 0.06 17.23
CA ASP A 95 4.82 0.68 18.49
C ASP A 95 3.43 1.28 18.33
N LEU A 96 2.50 0.88 19.21
CA LEU A 96 1.12 1.34 19.20
C LEU A 96 0.86 2.50 20.19
N SER A 97 1.87 2.92 20.96
CA SER A 97 1.74 3.99 21.97
C SER A 97 1.26 5.32 21.36
N GLY A 98 1.69 5.61 20.14
CA GLY A 98 1.32 6.81 19.37
C GLY A 98 0.04 6.67 18.54
N LEU A 99 -0.72 5.58 18.70
CA LEU A 99 -1.89 5.35 17.86
C LEU A 99 -3.01 6.35 18.16
N TYR A 100 -3.32 7.19 17.18
CA TYR A 100 -4.39 8.17 17.26
C TYR A 100 -5.63 7.72 16.47
N ARG A 101 -6.77 7.56 17.16
CA ARG A 101 -8.05 7.23 16.53
C ARG A 101 -8.67 8.49 15.94
N VAL A 102 -8.65 8.59 14.62
CA VAL A 102 -9.23 9.73 13.89
C VAL A 102 -10.75 9.71 14.00
N PRO A 103 -11.41 10.78 14.49
CA PRO A 103 -12.86 10.89 14.47
C PRO A 103 -13.39 10.86 13.03
N GLN A 104 -14.24 9.86 12.71
CA GLN A 104 -14.85 9.72 11.40
C GLN A 104 -16.26 10.31 11.42
N LYS A 105 -16.61 11.06 10.37
CA LYS A 105 -18.00 11.49 10.13
C LYS A 105 -18.68 10.44 9.26
N GLU A 106 -19.93 10.12 9.57
CA GLU A 106 -20.75 9.37 8.62
C GLU A 106 -20.90 10.19 7.34
N ARG A 107 -20.70 9.52 6.20
CA ARG A 107 -20.96 10.14 4.90
C ARG A 107 -22.46 10.32 4.79
N LYS A 108 -22.95 11.54 5.01
CA LYS A 108 -24.30 11.94 4.59
C LYS A 108 -24.38 11.71 3.08
N GLN A 109 -25.22 10.77 2.68
CA GLN A 109 -25.56 10.54 1.27
C GLN A 109 -26.59 11.56 0.84
#